data_AF-A0AAE1KQ16-F1
#
_entry.id   AF-A0AAE1KQ16-F1
#
_cell.length_a   1.000
_cell.length_b   1.000
_cell.length_c   1.000
_cell.angle_alpha   90.00
_cell.angle_beta   90.00
_cell.angle_gamma   90.00
#
_symmetry.space_group_name_H-M   'P 1'
#
loop_
_entity.id
_entity.type
_entity.pdbx_description
1 polymer ?
#
loop_
_entity_poly.entity_id
_entity_poly.type
_entity_poly.pdbx_seq_one_letter_code
_entity_poly.pdbx_strand_id
1 'polypeptide(L)'
;MTHNLCFRFQIDKKYDLVVSVWLFVSTKDEVVDKMIGQVLEWLQPGGYFIFRESGPYDEDAPKRFKQNFFHYRTPFKLHQLLGGVVKDGHTLTITRCKNSRFLMKYEHDIAAAVTEVLYVAKKVPIEPVLASTLPLTTISCSYLKKVGVVAGWQVLVVGCGTGALVFHIASTYGADVLGVNFTMKDFNAAVIHQKCSPDIASLILFEMIVAVEEADYGAQCFDVILIQETQLMMNDSTKLFANIRKWLKPSGDVFLVEQNSCPDPLPSGLYDR
;
A
#
# COMPACT_ATOMS: atom_id res chain seq x y z
N MET A 1 4.77 10.87 -37.58
CA MET A 1 3.31 11.02 -37.39
C MET A 1 2.82 9.89 -36.48
N THR A 2 2.81 10.11 -35.17
CA THR A 2 2.30 9.14 -34.19
C THR A 2 0.78 9.08 -34.28
N HIS A 3 0.25 7.96 -34.76
CA HIS A 3 -1.18 7.70 -34.79
C HIS A 3 -1.65 7.41 -33.35
N ASN A 4 -2.23 8.42 -32.70
CA ASN A 4 -2.97 8.23 -31.46
C ASN A 4 -4.27 7.47 -31.78
N LEU A 5 -4.23 6.14 -31.74
CA LEU A 5 -5.43 5.32 -31.67
C LEU A 5 -6.07 5.53 -30.29
N CYS A 6 -6.85 6.60 -30.17
CA CYS A 6 -7.69 6.88 -29.02
C CYS A 6 -9.02 6.14 -29.23
N PHE A 7 -9.14 4.94 -28.66
CA PHE A 7 -10.43 4.25 -28.55
C PHE A 7 -11.28 4.92 -27.47
N ARG A 8 -11.92 6.06 -27.79
CA ARG A 8 -12.96 6.64 -26.94
C ARG A 8 -14.31 6.09 -27.38
N PHE A 9 -14.78 5.07 -26.67
CA PHE A 9 -16.20 4.75 -26.64
C PHE A 9 -16.84 5.69 -25.62
N GLN A 10 -17.62 6.67 -26.08
CA GLN A 10 -18.44 7.47 -25.19
C GLN A 10 -19.60 6.58 -24.73
N ILE A 11 -19.55 6.11 -23.49
CA ILE A 11 -20.56 5.23 -22.94
C ILE A 11 -21.39 6.01 -21.93
N ASP A 12 -22.64 6.30 -22.28
CA ASP A 12 -23.59 7.00 -21.40
C ASP A 12 -24.13 6.09 -20.27
N LYS A 13 -23.90 4.78 -20.37
CA LYS A 13 -24.33 3.77 -19.39
C LYS A 13 -23.15 3.29 -18.54
N LYS A 14 -23.38 3.15 -17.23
CA LYS A 14 -22.44 2.47 -16.33
C LYS A 14 -22.78 0.98 -16.24
N TYR A 15 -21.77 0.14 -16.02
CA TYR A 15 -21.90 -1.31 -15.92
C TYR A 15 -21.67 -1.81 -14.50
N ASP A 16 -22.39 -2.86 -14.12
CA ASP A 16 -22.13 -3.66 -12.92
C ASP A 16 -20.84 -4.49 -13.01
N LEU A 17 -20.54 -4.96 -14.22
CA LEU A 17 -19.49 -5.93 -14.47
C LEU A 17 -18.77 -5.59 -15.77
N VAL A 18 -17.44 -5.49 -15.69
CA VAL A 18 -16.55 -5.48 -16.85
C VAL A 18 -15.72 -6.76 -16.80
N VAL A 19 -15.62 -7.46 -17.93
CA VAL A 19 -14.83 -8.69 -18.04
C VAL A 19 -13.75 -8.53 -19.11
N SER A 20 -12.52 -8.94 -18.82
CA SER A 20 -11.46 -9.02 -19.82
C SER A 20 -10.61 -10.28 -19.70
N VAL A 21 -9.92 -10.60 -20.80
CA VAL A 21 -8.97 -11.72 -20.87
C VAL A 21 -7.76 -11.24 -21.65
N TRP A 22 -6.56 -11.43 -21.10
CA TRP A 22 -5.27 -11.09 -21.72
C TRP A 22 -5.20 -9.64 -22.21
N LEU A 23 -5.77 -8.73 -21.44
CA LEU A 23 -5.83 -7.31 -21.81
C LEU A 23 -4.50 -6.61 -21.50
N PHE A 24 -3.93 -6.86 -20.32
CA PHE A 24 -2.76 -6.16 -19.85
C PHE A 24 -1.45 -6.80 -20.29
N VAL A 25 -1.43 -8.12 -20.51
CA VAL A 25 -0.21 -8.84 -20.91
C VAL A 25 0.43 -8.31 -22.19
N SER A 26 -0.33 -7.71 -23.12
CA SER A 26 0.20 -7.19 -24.38
C SER A 26 0.59 -5.70 -24.34
N THR A 27 0.46 -5.05 -23.18
CA THR A 27 0.58 -3.59 -23.07
C THR A 27 1.55 -3.16 -21.98
N LYS A 28 2.20 -2.01 -22.17
CA LYS A 28 3.10 -1.38 -21.17
C LYS A 28 2.29 -0.69 -20.07
N ASP A 29 2.93 -0.48 -18.91
CA ASP A 29 2.28 0.09 -17.73
C ASP A 29 1.57 1.43 -18.00
N GLU A 30 2.16 2.31 -18.81
CA GLU A 30 1.59 3.63 -19.11
C GLU A 30 0.27 3.54 -19.91
N VAL A 31 0.08 2.44 -20.64
CA VAL A 31 -1.16 2.15 -21.38
C VAL A 31 -2.15 1.45 -20.46
N VAL A 32 -1.68 0.57 -19.57
CA VAL A 32 -2.51 -0.12 -18.57
C VAL A 32 -3.20 0.89 -17.66
N ASP A 33 -2.51 1.93 -17.19
CA ASP A 33 -3.11 2.97 -16.35
C ASP A 33 -4.30 3.66 -17.04
N LYS A 34 -4.17 3.94 -18.35
CA LYS A 34 -5.25 4.51 -19.16
C LYS A 34 -6.42 3.55 -19.30
N MET A 35 -6.14 2.27 -19.52
CA MET A 35 -7.17 1.23 -19.61
C MET A 35 -7.92 1.08 -18.27
N ILE A 36 -7.22 1.11 -17.15
CA ILE A 36 -7.82 1.05 -15.81
C ILE A 36 -8.71 2.28 -15.57
N GLY A 37 -8.25 3.47 -15.94
CA GLY A 37 -9.04 4.69 -15.88
C GLY A 37 -10.32 4.61 -16.72
N GLN A 38 -10.27 3.90 -17.84
CA GLN A 38 -11.44 3.65 -18.69
C GLN A 38 -12.39 2.63 -18.05
N VAL A 39 -11.88 1.54 -17.46
CA VAL A 39 -12.70 0.57 -16.71
C VAL A 39 -13.39 1.24 -15.52
N LEU A 40 -12.68 2.11 -14.79
CA LEU A 40 -13.25 2.91 -13.70
C LEU A 40 -14.37 3.83 -14.20
N GLU A 41 -14.24 4.40 -15.40
CA GLU A 41 -15.29 5.22 -16.01
C GLU A 41 -16.50 4.37 -16.41
N TRP A 42 -16.29 3.16 -16.93
CA TRP A 42 -17.37 2.27 -17.32
C TRP A 42 -18.13 1.70 -16.13
N LEU A 43 -17.45 1.40 -15.02
CA LEU A 43 -18.09 0.78 -13.86
C LEU A 43 -18.90 1.75 -13.01
N GLN A 44 -20.05 1.31 -12.53
CA GLN A 44 -20.75 1.98 -11.43
C GLN A 44 -20.04 1.73 -10.09
N PRO A 45 -20.18 2.62 -9.08
CA PRO A 45 -19.66 2.37 -7.73
C PRO A 45 -20.10 1.00 -7.20
N GLY A 46 -19.16 0.24 -6.63
CA GLY A 46 -19.41 -1.12 -6.16
C GLY A 46 -19.40 -2.21 -7.24
N GLY A 47 -19.34 -1.84 -8.52
CA GLY A 47 -19.23 -2.77 -9.65
C GLY A 47 -17.90 -3.53 -9.67
N TYR A 48 -17.86 -4.60 -10.46
CA TYR A 48 -16.74 -5.54 -10.51
C TYR A 48 -16.00 -5.49 -11.84
N PHE A 49 -14.67 -5.58 -11.77
CA PHE A 49 -13.82 -5.86 -12.90
C PHE A 49 -13.23 -7.26 -12.73
N ILE A 50 -13.67 -8.20 -13.57
CA ILE A 50 -13.15 -9.56 -13.58
C ILE A 50 -12.20 -9.69 -14.77
N PHE A 51 -10.95 -10.06 -14.52
CA PHE A 51 -10.00 -10.16 -15.59
C PHE A 51 -9.06 -11.34 -15.40
N ARG A 52 -8.64 -11.94 -16.51
CA ARG A 52 -7.69 -13.06 -16.52
C ARG A 52 -6.42 -12.66 -17.24
N GLU A 53 -5.29 -12.83 -16.59
CA GLU A 53 -3.96 -12.49 -17.12
C GLU A 53 -3.00 -13.66 -16.95
N SER A 54 -2.03 -13.71 -17.86
CA SER A 54 -0.86 -14.55 -17.72
C SER A 54 0.12 -13.89 -16.73
N GLY A 55 0.44 -14.61 -15.67
CA GLY A 55 1.44 -14.26 -14.68
C GLY A 55 2.86 -14.59 -15.13
N PRO A 56 3.86 -14.28 -14.28
CA PRO A 56 5.28 -14.46 -14.61
C PRO A 56 5.63 -15.93 -14.90
N TYR A 57 6.75 -16.09 -15.59
CA TYR A 57 7.36 -17.38 -15.88
C TYR A 57 8.09 -17.95 -14.67
N ASP A 58 8.15 -19.28 -14.60
CA ASP A 58 9.16 -19.95 -13.78
C ASP A 58 10.57 -19.72 -14.36
N GLU A 59 11.61 -19.83 -13.53
CA GLU A 59 13.00 -19.66 -13.96
C GLU A 59 13.39 -20.67 -15.05
N ASP A 60 12.78 -21.87 -15.00
CA ASP A 60 12.94 -22.96 -15.97
C ASP A 60 12.14 -22.79 -17.27
N ALA A 61 11.42 -21.68 -17.45
CA ALA A 61 10.61 -21.47 -18.65
C ALA A 61 11.47 -21.43 -19.94
N PRO A 62 10.99 -22.06 -21.03
CA PRO A 62 11.70 -22.09 -22.32
C PRO A 62 12.10 -20.70 -22.83
N LYS A 63 13.31 -20.55 -23.40
CA LYS A 63 13.86 -19.26 -23.88
C LYS A 63 12.93 -18.46 -24.80
N ARG A 64 12.08 -19.13 -25.59
CA ARG A 64 11.08 -18.49 -26.47
C ARG A 64 10.11 -17.56 -25.71
N PHE A 65 9.89 -17.83 -24.43
CA PHE A 65 9.03 -17.06 -23.55
C PHE A 65 9.74 -15.84 -22.95
N LYS A 66 11.06 -15.91 -22.79
CA LYS A 66 11.90 -14.81 -22.29
C LYS A 66 12.20 -13.75 -23.37
N GLN A 67 11.84 -14.01 -24.63
CA GLN A 67 12.15 -13.16 -25.80
C GLN A 67 10.89 -12.56 -26.46
N ASN A 68 9.71 -12.67 -25.85
CA ASN A 68 8.48 -12.13 -26.43
C ASN A 68 8.25 -10.66 -26.02
N PHE A 69 7.26 -10.02 -26.65
CA PHE A 69 6.87 -8.63 -26.38
C PHE A 69 5.76 -8.53 -25.31
N PHE A 70 5.56 -9.60 -24.52
CA PHE A 70 4.52 -9.66 -23.51
C PHE A 70 5.05 -9.23 -22.14
N HIS A 71 4.20 -8.54 -21.40
CA HIS A 71 4.45 -7.97 -20.08
C HIS A 71 3.75 -8.81 -19.01
N TYR A 72 4.39 -9.91 -18.62
CA TYR A 72 3.92 -10.77 -17.54
C TYR A 72 4.11 -10.08 -16.20
N ARG A 73 3.01 -9.77 -15.53
CA ARG A 73 3.01 -9.05 -14.26
C ARG A 73 2.69 -10.02 -13.13
N THR A 74 3.35 -9.83 -12.00
CA THR A 74 2.98 -10.52 -10.77
C THR A 74 1.59 -10.06 -10.32
N PRO A 75 0.83 -10.89 -9.58
CA PRO A 75 -0.42 -10.46 -8.92
C PRO A 75 -0.23 -9.16 -8.12
N PHE A 76 0.94 -9.04 -7.51
CA PHE A 76 1.39 -7.88 -6.77
C PHE A 76 1.44 -6.60 -7.64
N LYS A 77 2.14 -6.64 -8.77
CA LYS A 77 2.24 -5.51 -9.70
C LYS A 77 0.87 -5.11 -10.27
N LEU A 78 -0.01 -6.07 -10.56
CA LEU A 78 -1.37 -5.80 -11.01
C LEU A 78 -2.22 -5.12 -9.94
N HIS A 79 -2.09 -5.53 -8.68
CA HIS A 79 -2.76 -4.86 -7.57
C HIS A 79 -2.32 -3.39 -7.44
N GLN A 80 -1.03 -3.11 -7.61
CA GLN A 80 -0.51 -1.74 -7.60
C GLN A 80 -1.05 -0.89 -8.75
N LEU A 81 -1.05 -1.40 -9.98
CA LEU A 81 -1.58 -0.67 -11.15
C LEU A 81 -3.07 -0.36 -10.97
N LEU A 82 -3.85 -1.33 -10.50
CA LEU A 82 -5.30 -1.15 -10.25
C LEU A 82 -5.60 -0.15 -9.15
N GLY A 83 -4.89 -0.25 -8.02
CA GLY A 83 -5.05 0.68 -6.90
C GLY A 83 -4.55 2.08 -7.24
N GLY A 84 -3.46 2.20 -8.01
CA GLY A 84 -2.76 3.45 -8.29
C GLY A 84 -3.51 4.42 -9.19
N VAL A 85 -4.53 3.96 -9.92
CA VAL A 85 -5.38 4.81 -10.77
C VAL A 85 -6.64 5.21 -10.01
N VAL A 86 -6.84 6.52 -9.92
CA VAL A 86 -7.99 7.13 -9.24
C VAL A 86 -8.85 7.87 -10.25
N LYS A 87 -10.16 7.66 -10.19
CA LYS A 87 -11.13 8.42 -10.98
C LYS A 87 -12.41 8.65 -10.20
N ASP A 88 -12.86 9.90 -10.15
CA ASP A 88 -14.07 10.33 -9.43
C ASP A 88 -14.14 9.81 -7.99
N GLY A 89 -13.01 9.87 -7.26
CA GLY A 89 -12.90 9.41 -5.87
C GLY A 89 -12.95 7.89 -5.68
N HIS A 90 -12.79 7.10 -6.74
CA HIS A 90 -12.83 5.64 -6.70
C HIS A 90 -11.56 5.03 -7.28
N THR A 91 -11.26 3.80 -6.84
CA THR A 91 -10.17 2.96 -7.35
C THR A 91 -10.64 1.50 -7.49
N LEU A 92 -9.82 0.64 -8.10
CA LEU A 92 -10.05 -0.81 -8.18
C LEU A 92 -9.21 -1.55 -7.15
N THR A 93 -9.86 -2.34 -6.30
CA THR A 93 -9.18 -3.24 -5.36
C THR A 93 -9.42 -4.69 -5.73
N ILE A 94 -8.36 -5.48 -5.89
CA ILE A 94 -8.47 -6.93 -6.05
C ILE A 94 -9.03 -7.52 -4.74
N THR A 95 -10.21 -8.13 -4.82
CA THR A 95 -10.87 -8.79 -3.69
C THR A 95 -10.61 -10.29 -3.67
N ARG A 96 -10.37 -10.90 -4.83
CA ARG A 96 -10.02 -12.31 -4.99
C ARG A 96 -9.08 -12.50 -6.18
N CYS A 97 -8.16 -13.45 -6.07
CA CYS A 97 -7.39 -13.97 -7.19
C CYS A 97 -7.25 -15.49 -7.07
N LYS A 98 -7.28 -16.20 -8.20
CA LYS A 98 -7.13 -17.66 -8.22
C LYS A 98 -6.40 -18.11 -9.48
N ASN A 99 -5.41 -18.99 -9.30
CA ASN A 99 -4.80 -19.68 -10.41
C ASN A 99 -5.84 -20.57 -11.10
N SER A 100 -5.96 -20.44 -12.42
CA SER A 100 -6.84 -21.24 -13.25
C SER A 100 -6.25 -22.64 -13.40
N ARG A 101 -6.57 -23.52 -12.45
CA ARG A 101 -6.21 -24.95 -12.50
C ARG A 101 -6.80 -25.69 -13.71
N PHE A 102 -7.82 -25.11 -14.36
CA PHE A 102 -8.55 -25.74 -15.46
C PHE A 102 -7.73 -25.81 -16.76
N LEU A 103 -6.87 -24.81 -17.02
CA LEU A 103 -5.99 -24.78 -18.19
C LEU A 103 -4.74 -25.66 -18.04
N MET A 104 -4.27 -25.86 -16.80
CA MET A 104 -3.13 -26.76 -16.52
C MET A 104 -3.42 -28.22 -16.89
N LYS A 105 -4.69 -28.61 -17.08
CA LYS A 105 -5.10 -29.99 -17.39
C LYS A 105 -5.12 -30.31 -18.90
N TYR A 106 -5.12 -29.31 -19.77
CA TYR A 106 -5.35 -29.50 -21.22
C TYR A 106 -4.19 -29.09 -22.14
N GLU A 107 -3.20 -28.34 -21.65
CA GLU A 107 -2.06 -27.90 -22.47
C GLU A 107 -0.75 -28.49 -21.93
N HIS A 108 -0.38 -29.67 -22.44
CA HIS A 108 0.78 -30.44 -21.98
C HIS A 108 2.16 -29.77 -22.25
N ASP A 109 2.23 -28.70 -23.08
CA ASP A 109 3.50 -28.05 -23.47
C ASP A 109 3.56 -26.52 -23.24
N ILE A 110 2.45 -25.86 -22.91
CA ILE A 110 2.35 -24.39 -22.80
C ILE A 110 2.04 -23.95 -21.36
N ALA A 111 1.16 -24.67 -20.65
CA ALA A 111 0.69 -24.28 -19.33
C ALA A 111 1.68 -24.58 -18.18
N ALA A 112 2.75 -25.34 -18.43
CA ALA A 112 3.75 -25.63 -17.40
C ALA A 112 4.66 -24.43 -17.07
N ALA A 113 4.75 -23.43 -17.97
CA ALA A 113 5.68 -22.31 -17.80
C ALA A 113 5.01 -20.98 -17.40
N VAL A 114 3.69 -20.83 -17.59
CA VAL A 114 2.95 -19.57 -17.37
C VAL A 114 1.78 -19.81 -16.43
N THR A 115 1.74 -19.08 -15.31
CA THR A 115 0.59 -19.14 -14.40
C THR A 115 -0.56 -18.34 -14.97
N GLU A 116 -1.71 -18.96 -15.18
CA GLU A 116 -2.92 -18.23 -15.61
C GLU A 116 -3.75 -17.87 -14.40
N VAL A 117 -4.00 -16.57 -14.19
CA VAL A 117 -4.61 -16.07 -12.96
C VAL A 117 -5.88 -15.32 -13.28
N LEU A 118 -6.99 -15.72 -12.65
CA LEU A 118 -8.25 -15.00 -12.65
C LEU A 118 -8.30 -14.06 -11.45
N TYR A 119 -8.63 -12.80 -11.71
CA TYR A 119 -8.76 -11.74 -10.72
C TYR A 119 -10.20 -11.24 -10.66
N VAL A 120 -10.66 -10.92 -9.46
CA VAL A 120 -11.89 -10.19 -9.20
C VAL A 120 -11.51 -8.91 -8.48
N ALA A 121 -11.65 -7.78 -9.16
CA ALA A 121 -11.48 -6.45 -8.59
C ALA A 121 -12.84 -5.77 -8.40
N LYS A 122 -12.97 -4.94 -7.38
CA LYS A 122 -14.17 -4.16 -7.10
C LYS A 122 -13.84 -2.68 -7.17
N LYS A 123 -14.72 -1.89 -7.80
CA LYS A 123 -14.69 -0.43 -7.75
C LYS A 123 -15.14 0.01 -6.36
N VAL A 124 -14.21 0.56 -5.60
CA VAL A 124 -14.45 1.00 -4.22
C VAL A 124 -14.21 2.51 -4.12
N PRO A 125 -14.94 3.23 -3.25
CA PRO A 125 -14.56 4.60 -2.93
C PRO A 125 -13.17 4.58 -2.29
N ILE A 126 -12.41 5.65 -2.51
CA ILE A 126 -11.24 5.93 -1.68
C ILE A 126 -11.80 6.37 -0.34
N GLU A 127 -11.75 5.47 0.65
CA GLU A 127 -12.13 5.86 2.00
C GLU A 127 -11.16 6.94 2.48
N PRO A 128 -11.65 8.05 3.07
CA PRO A 128 -10.78 8.96 3.78
C PRO A 128 -10.07 8.15 4.87
N VAL A 129 -8.75 8.27 4.85
CA VAL A 129 -7.74 7.46 5.54
C VAL A 129 -7.95 7.29 7.06
N LEU A 130 -8.95 7.96 7.66
CA LEU A 130 -9.21 7.97 9.10
C LEU A 130 -10.01 6.77 9.67
N ALA A 131 -10.85 6.09 8.89
CA ALA A 131 -11.97 5.35 9.50
C ALA A 131 -11.62 4.06 10.27
N SER A 132 -10.47 3.42 10.02
CA SER A 132 -10.13 2.13 10.63
C SER A 132 -9.20 2.17 11.85
N THR A 133 -8.63 3.32 12.23
CA THR A 133 -7.60 3.45 13.30
C THR A 133 -7.87 4.57 14.32
N LEU A 134 -9.10 5.10 14.34
CA LEU A 134 -9.51 6.30 15.10
C LEU A 134 -9.11 6.34 16.59
N PRO A 135 -9.28 5.28 17.40
CA PRO A 135 -8.98 5.36 18.83
C PRO A 135 -7.49 5.55 19.13
N LEU A 136 -6.63 4.76 18.48
CA LEU A 136 -5.19 4.79 18.73
C LEU A 136 -4.53 6.03 18.11
N THR A 137 -4.98 6.43 16.92
CA THR A 137 -4.54 7.68 16.29
C THR A 137 -4.82 8.88 17.20
N THR A 138 -5.97 8.90 17.89
CA THR A 138 -6.31 9.96 18.86
C THR A 138 -5.36 10.02 20.06
N ILE A 139 -4.92 8.86 20.56
CA ILE A 139 -3.94 8.77 21.64
C ILE A 139 -2.59 9.31 21.17
N SER A 140 -2.12 8.88 20.00
CA SER A 140 -0.89 9.38 19.39
C SER A 140 -0.94 10.90 19.15
N CYS A 141 -2.06 11.44 18.65
CA CYS A 141 -2.26 12.88 18.48
C CYS A 141 -2.17 13.63 19.82
N SER A 142 -2.75 13.09 20.89
CA SER A 142 -2.71 13.70 22.23
C SER A 142 -1.29 13.72 22.79
N TYR A 143 -0.54 12.64 22.59
CA TYR A 143 0.87 12.55 22.95
C TYR A 143 1.72 13.56 22.16
N LEU A 144 1.57 13.65 20.83
CA LEU A 144 2.32 14.59 19.98
C LEU A 144 2.10 16.06 20.41
N LYS A 145 0.88 16.40 20.81
CA LYS A 145 0.56 17.72 21.36
C LYS A 145 1.27 17.97 22.69
N LYS A 146 1.39 16.96 23.56
CA LYS A 146 2.10 17.05 24.84
C LYS A 146 3.61 17.19 24.65
N VAL A 147 4.19 16.48 23.68
CA VAL A 147 5.60 16.60 23.31
C VAL A 147 5.90 17.98 22.69
N GLY A 148 4.91 18.59 22.04
CA GLY A 148 5.06 19.91 21.43
C GLY A 148 5.83 19.87 20.12
N VAL A 149 5.43 18.96 19.21
CA VAL A 149 6.03 18.84 17.88
C VAL A 149 5.92 20.17 17.11
N VAL A 150 7.00 20.55 16.43
CA VAL A 150 7.10 21.78 15.63
C VAL A 150 7.54 21.48 14.20
N ALA A 151 7.43 22.49 13.33
CA ALA A 151 7.80 22.37 11.93
C ALA A 151 9.29 22.01 11.74
N GLY A 152 9.58 21.15 10.75
CA GLY A 152 10.91 20.66 10.43
C GLY A 152 11.46 19.56 11.35
N TRP A 153 10.72 19.15 12.39
CA TRP A 153 11.08 17.96 13.16
C TRP A 153 11.00 16.71 12.29
N GLN A 154 11.93 15.78 12.53
CA GLN A 154 11.99 14.49 11.85
C GLN A 154 11.19 13.47 12.67
N VAL A 155 10.10 12.96 12.12
CA VAL A 155 9.19 12.02 12.79
C VAL A 155 9.14 10.70 12.03
N LEU A 156 9.41 9.60 12.72
CA LEU A 156 9.21 8.25 12.19
C LEU A 156 7.90 7.66 12.71
N VAL A 157 7.08 7.09 11.83
CA VAL A 157 5.87 6.33 12.19
C VAL A 157 6.02 4.90 11.70
N VAL A 158 6.30 3.98 12.63
CA VAL A 158 6.39 2.54 12.40
C VAL A 158 5.01 1.91 12.50
N GLY A 159 4.59 1.21 11.44
CA GLY A 159 3.22 0.71 11.33
C GLY A 159 2.26 1.82 10.92
N CYS A 160 2.64 2.65 9.93
CA CYS A 160 1.85 3.82 9.55
C CYS A 160 0.50 3.49 8.89
N GLY A 161 0.26 2.21 8.54
CA GLY A 161 -0.95 1.76 7.86
C GLY A 161 -1.21 2.55 6.58
N THR A 162 -2.43 3.05 6.44
CA THR A 162 -2.87 3.88 5.30
C THR A 162 -2.37 5.33 5.38
N GLY A 163 -1.60 5.69 6.41
CA GLY A 163 -0.93 6.97 6.56
C GLY A 163 -1.68 8.01 7.39
N ALA A 164 -2.80 7.69 8.04
CA ALA A 164 -3.66 8.67 8.75
C ALA A 164 -2.88 9.60 9.68
N LEU A 165 -2.08 9.01 10.56
CA LEU A 165 -1.26 9.74 11.51
C LEU A 165 -0.14 10.52 10.82
N VAL A 166 0.45 9.97 9.75
CA VAL A 166 1.50 10.62 8.95
C VAL A 166 0.97 11.92 8.33
N PHE A 167 -0.19 11.86 7.67
CA PHE A 167 -0.83 13.05 7.09
C PHE A 167 -1.23 14.07 8.16
N HIS A 168 -1.74 13.60 9.30
CA HIS A 168 -2.09 14.48 10.41
C HIS A 168 -0.87 15.22 10.95
N ILE A 169 0.26 14.53 11.16
CA ILE A 169 1.48 15.13 11.68
C ILE A 169 2.00 16.21 10.71
N ALA A 170 2.12 15.86 9.42
CA ALA A 170 2.62 16.77 8.40
C ALA A 170 1.73 18.01 8.25
N SER A 171 0.42 17.83 8.16
CA SER A 171 -0.53 18.94 7.99
C SER A 171 -0.70 19.82 9.24
N THR A 172 -0.63 19.25 10.44
CA THR A 172 -0.88 19.97 11.70
C THR A 172 0.37 20.70 12.20
N TYR A 173 1.53 20.06 12.10
CA TYR A 173 2.77 20.55 12.71
C TYR A 173 3.80 21.02 11.70
N GLY A 174 3.68 20.68 10.41
CA GLY A 174 4.70 20.98 9.40
C GLY A 174 6.00 20.21 9.60
N ALA A 175 5.94 19.06 10.27
CA ALA A 175 7.08 18.17 10.49
C ALA A 175 7.34 17.28 9.26
N ASP A 176 8.59 16.86 9.08
CA ASP A 176 8.98 15.88 8.08
C ASP A 176 8.73 14.47 8.62
N VAL A 177 7.88 13.71 7.94
CA VAL A 177 7.38 12.45 8.45
C VAL A 177 7.75 11.30 7.52
N LEU A 178 8.47 10.33 8.06
CA LEU A 178 8.69 9.03 7.44
C LEU A 178 7.67 8.03 7.97
N GLY A 179 6.74 7.60 7.13
CA GLY A 179 5.82 6.51 7.43
C GLY A 179 6.34 5.18 6.90
N VAL A 180 6.49 4.17 7.76
CA VAL A 180 6.87 2.82 7.33
C VAL A 180 5.80 1.80 7.61
N ASN A 181 5.56 0.93 6.64
CA ASN A 181 4.54 -0.11 6.72
C ASN A 181 4.96 -1.37 5.96
N PHE A 182 4.58 -2.53 6.49
CA PHE A 182 4.91 -3.83 5.90
C PHE A 182 3.79 -4.37 4.99
N THR A 183 2.55 -3.90 5.15
CA THR A 183 1.43 -4.36 4.32
C THR A 183 1.36 -3.57 3.02
N MET A 184 1.31 -4.30 1.90
CA MET A 184 1.21 -3.69 0.57
C MET A 184 -0.09 -2.92 0.35
N LYS A 185 -1.19 -3.45 0.87
CA LYS A 185 -2.51 -2.84 0.74
C LYS A 185 -2.51 -1.43 1.34
N ASP A 186 -2.04 -1.30 2.58
CA ASP A 186 -2.14 -0.03 3.29
C ASP A 186 -1.06 0.94 2.81
N PHE A 187 0.13 0.44 2.46
CA PHE A 187 1.17 1.26 1.82
C PHE A 187 0.69 1.88 0.50
N ASN A 188 0.05 1.09 -0.37
CA ASN A 188 -0.48 1.63 -1.63
C ASN A 188 -1.54 2.69 -1.37
N ALA A 189 -2.45 2.47 -0.41
CA ALA A 189 -3.44 3.46 -0.02
C ALA A 189 -2.80 4.77 0.47
N ALA A 190 -1.73 4.67 1.28
CA ALA A 190 -0.97 5.82 1.76
C ALA A 190 -0.33 6.60 0.61
N VAL A 191 0.33 5.91 -0.33
CA VAL A 191 0.94 6.54 -1.51
C VAL A 191 -0.11 7.19 -2.42
N ILE A 192 -1.27 6.57 -2.61
CA ILE A 192 -2.37 7.17 -3.37
C ILE A 192 -2.85 8.45 -2.68
N HIS A 193 -3.05 8.41 -1.36
CA HIS A 193 -3.49 9.58 -0.61
C HIS A 193 -2.47 10.72 -0.63
N GLN A 194 -1.18 10.41 -0.63
CA GLN A 194 -0.10 11.40 -0.80
C GLN A 194 -0.21 12.14 -2.14
N LYS A 195 -0.48 11.43 -3.24
CA LYS A 195 -0.70 12.05 -4.56
C LYS A 195 -1.90 13.00 -4.58
N CYS A 196 -2.90 12.73 -3.74
CA CYS A 196 -4.08 13.58 -3.57
C CYS A 196 -3.87 14.73 -2.57
N SER A 197 -2.71 14.82 -1.92
CA SER A 197 -2.39 15.81 -0.88
C SER A 197 -1.15 16.64 -1.25
N PRO A 198 -1.16 17.37 -2.39
CA PRO A 198 0.04 18.02 -2.93
C PRO A 198 0.66 19.06 -1.99
N ASP A 199 -0.15 19.71 -1.16
CA ASP A 199 0.29 20.80 -0.26
C ASP A 199 1.26 20.32 0.84
N ILE A 200 1.23 19.03 1.18
CA ILE A 200 2.06 18.42 2.22
C ILE A 200 2.94 17.29 1.69
N ALA A 201 2.92 17.04 0.38
CA ALA A 201 3.58 15.87 -0.21
C ALA A 201 5.11 15.88 0.00
N SER A 202 5.74 17.07 0.05
CA SER A 202 7.18 17.22 0.30
C SER A 202 7.60 16.94 1.74
N LEU A 203 6.66 17.01 2.69
CA LEU A 203 6.91 16.73 4.11
C LEU A 203 6.77 15.24 4.43
N ILE A 204 6.33 14.42 3.47
CA ILE A 204 5.97 13.02 3.72
C ILE A 204 6.83 12.11 2.85
N LEU A 205 7.42 11.11 3.48
CA LEU A 205 8.01 9.97 2.80
C LEU A 205 7.34 8.70 3.29
N PHE A 206 6.99 7.81 2.36
CA PHE A 206 6.54 6.46 2.70
C PHE A 206 7.60 5.46 2.27
N GLU A 207 7.96 4.54 3.17
CA GLU A 207 8.82 3.41 2.88
C GLU A 207 8.12 2.09 3.19
N MET A 208 8.31 1.12 2.31
CA MET A 208 7.86 -0.22 2.56
C MET A 208 8.99 -1.04 3.18
N ILE A 209 8.77 -1.56 4.39
CA ILE A 209 9.77 -2.39 5.06
C ILE A 209 9.09 -3.61 5.66
N VAL A 210 9.57 -4.79 5.26
CA VAL A 210 9.06 -6.09 5.75
C VAL A 210 9.67 -6.46 7.11
N ALA A 211 10.89 -6.01 7.39
CA ALA A 211 11.59 -6.20 8.67
C ALA A 211 12.23 -4.88 9.12
N VAL A 212 11.48 -4.08 9.88
CA VAL A 212 11.91 -2.73 10.31
C VAL A 212 13.11 -2.78 11.26
N GLU A 213 13.25 -3.88 12.01
CA GLU A 213 14.40 -4.19 12.85
C GLU A 213 15.71 -4.36 12.08
N GLU A 214 15.66 -4.52 10.75
CA GLU A 214 16.83 -4.62 9.87
C GLU A 214 17.20 -3.28 9.20
N ALA A 215 16.37 -2.25 9.36
CA ALA A 215 16.62 -0.94 8.74
C ALA A 215 17.86 -0.23 9.35
N ASP A 216 18.46 0.68 8.59
CA ASP A 216 19.48 1.59 9.11
C ASP A 216 19.25 3.02 8.60
N TYR A 217 18.58 3.83 9.42
CA TYR A 217 18.34 5.25 9.14
C TYR A 217 19.51 6.16 9.56
N GLY A 218 20.61 5.59 10.08
CA GLY A 218 21.69 6.37 10.69
C GLY A 218 21.41 6.76 12.14
N ALA A 219 22.39 7.39 12.79
CA ALA A 219 22.29 7.78 14.19
C ALA A 219 21.66 9.17 14.35
N GLN A 220 20.86 9.36 15.40
CA GLN A 220 20.35 10.66 15.84
C GLN A 220 19.60 11.44 14.73
N CYS A 221 18.78 10.74 13.96
CA CYS A 221 18.05 11.30 12.83
C CYS A 221 16.61 11.71 13.18
N PHE A 222 15.97 11.11 14.19
CA PHE A 222 14.57 11.41 14.53
C PHE A 222 14.41 12.16 15.86
N ASP A 223 13.52 13.16 15.86
CA ASP A 223 13.06 13.87 17.06
C ASP A 223 11.96 13.06 17.78
N VAL A 224 11.08 12.38 17.03
CA VAL A 224 10.05 11.51 17.61
C VAL A 224 9.93 10.22 16.79
N ILE A 225 9.81 9.09 17.49
CA ILE A 225 9.48 7.80 16.87
C ILE A 225 8.16 7.29 17.45
N LEU A 226 7.19 7.05 16.58
CA LEU A 226 5.90 6.45 16.92
C LEU A 226 5.85 5.01 16.43
N ILE A 227 5.33 4.10 17.25
CA ILE A 227 5.07 2.71 16.87
C ILE A 227 3.60 2.44 17.11
N GLN A 228 2.89 2.01 16.07
CA GLN A 228 1.45 1.76 16.13
C GLN A 228 1.11 0.39 15.52
N GLU A 229 0.46 -0.47 16.31
CA GLU A 229 -0.16 -1.72 15.83
C GLU A 229 0.77 -2.65 15.04
N THR A 230 2.06 -2.70 15.38
CA THR A 230 3.09 -3.38 14.60
C THR A 230 4.15 -4.06 15.46
N GLN A 231 4.39 -3.66 16.71
CA GLN A 231 5.43 -4.28 17.56
C GLN A 231 5.19 -5.77 17.80
N LEU A 232 3.93 -6.18 18.00
CA LEU A 232 3.57 -7.58 18.24
C LEU A 232 3.77 -8.49 17.01
N MET A 233 3.87 -7.89 15.81
CA MET A 233 4.09 -8.60 14.56
C MET A 233 5.57 -8.80 14.22
N MET A 234 6.48 -8.22 15.01
CA MET A 234 7.92 -8.25 14.75
C MET A 234 8.58 -9.52 15.27
N ASN A 235 9.63 -9.98 14.58
CA ASN A 235 10.39 -11.15 14.98
C ASN A 235 11.39 -10.83 16.11
N ASP A 236 12.00 -9.64 16.09
CA ASP A 236 12.98 -9.21 17.09
C ASP A 236 12.74 -7.77 17.57
N SER A 237 11.85 -7.64 18.54
CA SER A 237 11.56 -6.33 19.17
C SER A 237 12.77 -5.76 19.92
N THR A 238 13.66 -6.60 20.44
CA THR A 238 14.86 -6.15 21.16
C THR A 238 15.80 -5.42 20.21
N LYS A 239 16.02 -5.99 19.02
CA LYS A 239 16.80 -5.36 17.97
C LYS A 239 16.16 -4.06 17.49
N LEU A 240 14.83 -4.02 17.34
CA LEU A 240 14.15 -2.76 17.04
C LEU A 240 14.42 -1.70 18.12
N PHE A 241 14.26 -2.01 19.40
CA PHE A 241 14.50 -1.03 20.46
C PHE A 241 15.96 -0.58 20.54
N ALA A 242 16.92 -1.46 20.25
CA ALA A 242 18.33 -1.09 20.12
C ALA A 242 18.55 -0.10 18.97
N ASN A 243 17.92 -0.35 17.83
CA ASN A 243 17.95 0.55 16.68
C ASN A 243 17.27 1.89 16.97
N ILE A 244 16.10 1.90 17.61
CA ILE A 244 15.40 3.13 18.02
C ILE A 244 16.29 4.02 18.89
N ARG A 245 17.03 3.43 19.84
CA ARG A 245 17.99 4.18 20.67
C ARG A 245 19.12 4.80 19.85
N LYS A 246 19.55 4.14 18.77
CA LYS A 246 20.53 4.68 17.82
C LYS A 246 19.93 5.81 16.98
N TRP A 247 18.71 5.62 16.47
CA TRP A 247 18.04 6.53 15.54
C TRP A 247 17.52 7.80 16.21
N LEU A 248 17.15 7.75 17.48
CA LEU A 248 16.69 8.92 18.24
C LEU A 248 17.82 9.93 18.48
N LYS A 249 17.48 11.20 18.33
CA LYS A 249 18.32 12.31 18.81
C LYS A 249 18.45 12.27 20.34
N PRO A 250 19.47 12.90 20.94
CA PRO A 250 19.67 12.88 22.39
C PRO A 250 18.48 13.37 23.23
N SER A 251 17.65 14.25 22.67
CA SER A 251 16.42 14.77 23.28
C SER A 251 15.14 14.23 22.63
N GLY A 252 15.28 13.23 21.75
CA GLY A 252 14.14 12.64 21.06
C GLY A 252 13.34 11.71 21.97
N ASP A 253 12.09 11.49 21.61
CA ASP A 253 11.17 10.66 22.40
C ASP A 253 10.54 9.54 21.55
N VAL A 254 10.12 8.47 22.21
CA VAL A 254 9.48 7.32 21.57
C VAL A 254 8.14 7.04 22.21
N PHE A 255 7.13 6.80 21.39
CA PHE A 255 5.79 6.45 21.86
C PHE A 255 5.25 5.22 21.14
N LEU A 256 4.84 4.25 21.92
CA LEU A 256 4.34 2.97 21.45
C LEU A 256 2.90 2.81 21.91
N VAL A 257 2.02 2.53 20.94
CA VAL A 257 0.61 2.25 21.18
C VAL A 257 0.30 0.89 20.60
N GLU A 258 -0.11 -0.04 21.47
CA GLU A 258 -0.43 -1.39 21.07
C GLU A 258 -1.71 -1.94 21.68
N GLN A 259 -2.42 -2.73 20.88
CA GLN A 259 -3.50 -3.56 21.39
C GLN A 259 -2.91 -4.79 22.06
N ASN A 260 -3.23 -5.01 23.33
CA ASN A 260 -2.76 -6.18 24.06
C ASN A 260 -3.97 -6.99 24.56
N SER A 261 -3.93 -8.32 24.40
CA SER A 261 -4.86 -9.25 25.02
C SER A 261 -4.41 -9.50 26.46
N CYS A 262 -5.13 -8.98 27.44
CA CYS A 262 -4.84 -9.15 28.86
C CYS A 262 -5.30 -10.53 29.36
N PRO A 263 -4.39 -11.36 29.92
CA PRO A 263 -4.76 -12.25 31.02
C PRO A 263 -4.09 -11.87 32.35
N ASP A 264 -3.04 -11.04 32.36
CA ASP A 264 -2.30 -10.71 33.58
C ASP A 264 -2.66 -9.32 34.11
N PRO A 265 -3.06 -9.20 35.39
CA PRO A 265 -3.30 -7.89 36.00
C PRO A 265 -2.02 -7.06 35.90
N LEU A 266 -2.15 -5.86 35.33
CA LEU A 266 -1.08 -4.86 35.30
C LEU A 266 -0.50 -4.71 36.71
N PRO A 267 0.83 -4.75 36.90
CA PRO A 267 1.44 -4.55 38.21
C PRO A 267 0.96 -3.21 38.79
N SER A 268 0.37 -3.25 39.98
CA SER A 268 -0.01 -2.04 40.71
C SER A 268 1.24 -1.17 40.96
N GLY A 269 1.16 0.11 40.58
CA GLY A 269 2.22 1.10 40.84
C GLY A 269 2.97 1.67 39.61
N LEU A 270 2.62 1.27 38.38
CA LEU A 270 3.27 1.80 37.16
C LEU A 270 2.78 3.19 36.72
N TYR A 271 1.64 3.67 37.24
CA TYR A 271 1.04 4.96 36.87
C TYR A 271 1.10 6.02 37.98
N ASP A 272 1.71 5.73 39.13
CA ASP A 272 1.92 6.70 40.20
C ASP A 272 3.25 7.45 40.00
N ARG A 273 3.35 8.28 38.95
CA ARG A 273 4.38 9.34 38.83
C ARG A 273 3.85 10.55 38.06
#